data_AF-A0A8S8XPK9-F1
#
_entry.id   AF-A0A8S8XPK9-F1
#
_cell.length_a   1.000
_cell.length_b   1.000
_cell.length_c   1.000
_cell.angle_alpha   90.00
_cell.angle_beta   90.00
_cell.angle_gamma   90.00
#
_symmetry.space_group_name_H-M   'P 1'
#
loop_
_entity.id
_entity.type
_entity.pdbx_description
1 polymer ?
#
loop_
_entity_poly.entity_id
_entity_poly.type
_entity_poly.pdbx_seq_one_letter_code
_entity_poly.pdbx_strand_id
1 'polypeptide(L)'
;MPSDISVFVLMGDGHEGHDHGGHDDHDDHAGHSDEEGHSDEEGGHDDADGAEGGTMGDSDSDGTIDADDDEEEFEYDPHSWLDPIAFKAQAQLVLNALIEVFPNGSETFTANANAFMAELDKVHLGYVGAFGPEGTCDNKTAAANHNAYSYITERYGVEFVTVHGLDPEGEPTAADVDEVISKINEDQISVLFIEEYTQASSVDVIVDATGVQVKYLYTMEKSPSDANDDYLSMLNKNLDNLKSGLGCAV
;
A
#
# COMPACT_ATOMS: atom_id res chain seq x y z
N MET A 1 1.18 -3.69 16.92
CA MET A 1 2.61 -3.28 16.99
C MET A 1 3.17 -3.63 18.36
N PRO A 2 4.28 -4.40 18.46
CA PRO A 2 5.13 -4.37 19.65
C PRO A 2 5.62 -2.93 19.89
N SER A 3 5.79 -2.53 21.14
CA SER A 3 6.06 -1.13 21.55
C SER A 3 7.45 -0.58 21.19
N ASP A 4 8.29 -1.38 20.54
CA ASP A 4 9.73 -1.14 20.44
C ASP A 4 10.22 -0.97 18.99
N ILE A 5 9.30 -0.80 18.03
CA ILE A 5 9.60 -0.65 16.60
C ILE A 5 9.15 0.73 16.12
N SER A 6 10.08 1.49 15.55
CA SER A 6 9.86 2.82 15.01
C SER A 6 9.71 2.76 13.50
N VAL A 7 8.48 2.63 13.01
CA VAL A 7 8.14 2.84 11.60
C VAL A 7 7.87 4.34 11.41
N PHE A 8 8.69 5.02 10.61
CA PHE A 8 8.45 6.41 10.22
C PHE A 8 7.64 6.40 8.92
N VAL A 9 6.32 6.46 9.05
CA VAL A 9 5.41 6.76 7.94
C VAL A 9 5.23 8.27 7.90
N LEU A 10 5.69 8.93 6.84
CA LEU A 10 5.46 10.36 6.65
C LEU A 10 4.03 10.54 6.13
N MET A 11 3.09 10.76 7.05
CA MET A 11 1.74 11.23 6.70
C MET A 11 1.75 12.76 6.73
N GLY A 12 1.43 13.39 5.60
CA GLY A 12 1.28 14.84 5.51
C GLY A 12 0.04 15.29 6.29
N ASP A 13 0.25 15.99 7.41
CA ASP A 13 -0.83 16.67 8.11
C ASP A 13 -1.44 17.74 7.18
N GLY A 14 -2.68 17.49 6.75
CA GLY A 14 -3.52 18.45 6.04
C GLY A 14 -3.77 19.69 6.90
N HIS A 15 -3.06 20.77 6.59
CA HIS A 15 -3.27 22.09 7.15
C HIS A 15 -4.57 22.71 6.59
N GLU A 16 -5.67 22.66 7.32
CA GLU A 16 -6.76 23.62 7.16
C GLU A 16 -7.02 24.40 8.46
N GLY A 17 -6.74 25.70 8.40
CA GLY A 17 -6.96 26.64 9.49
C GLY A 17 -6.52 28.05 9.13
N HIS A 18 -7.02 28.59 8.01
CA HIS A 18 -6.83 29.98 7.67
C HIS A 18 -7.74 30.88 8.51
N ASP A 19 -7.11 31.83 9.18
CA ASP A 19 -7.73 32.80 10.08
C ASP A 19 -7.90 34.19 9.43
N HIS A 20 -9.01 34.83 9.83
CA HIS A 20 -9.41 36.24 9.76
C HIS A 20 -9.54 37.00 8.41
N GLY A 21 -10.76 37.50 8.18
CA GLY A 21 -10.96 38.96 8.23
C GLY A 21 -11.87 39.62 7.17
N GLY A 22 -13.08 40.02 7.60
CA GLY A 22 -13.54 41.42 7.48
C GLY A 22 -14.49 41.83 6.35
N HIS A 23 -15.70 42.25 6.80
CA HIS A 23 -16.53 43.38 6.33
C HIS A 23 -17.10 43.32 4.89
N ASP A 24 -18.29 43.81 4.58
CA ASP A 24 -19.47 44.33 5.29
C ASP A 24 -20.54 44.50 4.17
N ASP A 25 -21.75 44.86 4.60
CA ASP A 25 -22.71 45.72 3.89
C ASP A 25 -23.90 45.15 3.08
N HIS A 26 -25.07 45.48 3.65
CA HIS A 26 -26.35 45.89 3.06
C HIS A 26 -27.28 44.80 2.47
N ASP A 27 -28.60 44.81 2.65
CA ASP A 27 -29.54 45.65 3.39
C ASP A 27 -30.89 44.89 3.48
N ASP A 28 -31.65 45.19 4.52
CA ASP A 28 -33.12 45.25 4.62
C ASP A 28 -34.01 44.14 3.99
N HIS A 29 -34.78 43.44 4.83
CA HIS A 29 -36.21 43.76 5.00
C HIS A 29 -36.89 42.97 6.12
N ALA A 30 -37.88 43.66 6.70
CA ALA A 30 -38.65 43.37 7.90
C ALA A 30 -39.50 42.10 7.89
N GLY A 31 -39.52 41.44 9.05
CA GLY A 31 -40.71 41.18 9.86
C GLY A 31 -41.73 40.14 9.37
N HIS A 32 -41.88 39.04 10.11
CA HIS A 32 -43.02 38.82 10.99
C HIS A 32 -42.90 37.47 11.72
N SER A 33 -43.56 37.43 12.87
CA SER A 33 -43.63 36.36 13.85
C SER A 33 -44.70 35.30 13.53
N ASP A 34 -44.59 34.19 14.27
CA ASP A 34 -45.65 33.32 14.80
C ASP A 34 -46.01 32.00 14.07
N GLU A 35 -45.76 30.92 14.83
CA GLU A 35 -46.69 29.82 15.20
C GLU A 35 -47.07 28.72 14.18
N GLU A 36 -46.66 27.50 14.52
CA GLU A 36 -47.46 26.26 14.71
C GLU A 36 -48.81 26.13 13.97
N GLY A 37 -49.02 25.00 13.28
CA GLY A 37 -50.36 24.58 12.87
C GLY A 37 -50.42 23.45 11.84
N HIS A 38 -50.67 22.23 12.34
CA HIS A 38 -51.02 21.02 11.61
C HIS A 38 -52.35 21.09 10.81
N SER A 39 -52.56 20.02 10.01
CA SER A 39 -53.81 19.51 9.41
C SER A 39 -54.20 20.16 8.07
N ASP A 40 -54.84 19.50 7.11
CA ASP A 40 -55.11 18.11 6.75
C ASP A 40 -55.91 18.22 5.42
N GLU A 41 -55.91 17.13 4.65
CA GLU A 41 -57.02 16.70 3.78
C GLU A 41 -57.33 17.40 2.43
N GLU A 42 -57.17 16.55 1.39
CA GLU A 42 -58.17 16.19 0.38
C GLU A 42 -58.36 17.03 -0.88
N GLY A 43 -58.39 16.33 -2.03
CA GLY A 43 -58.81 16.93 -3.29
C GLY A 43 -58.53 16.17 -4.60
N GLY A 44 -58.87 14.88 -4.68
CA GLY A 44 -59.48 14.25 -5.87
C GLY A 44 -58.66 14.07 -7.16
N HIS A 45 -58.71 12.87 -7.74
CA HIS A 45 -59.39 12.61 -9.02
C HIS A 45 -59.37 11.12 -9.37
N ASP A 46 -60.51 10.68 -9.90
CA ASP A 46 -60.97 9.31 -10.06
C ASP A 46 -60.40 8.53 -11.27
N ASP A 47 -60.50 7.20 -11.11
CA ASP A 47 -60.93 6.15 -12.06
C ASP A 47 -60.03 5.58 -13.18
N ALA A 48 -59.94 4.24 -13.10
CA ALA A 48 -60.12 3.21 -14.14
C ALA A 48 -58.90 2.47 -14.72
N ASP A 49 -58.81 1.20 -14.28
CA ASP A 49 -58.66 -0.06 -15.03
C ASP A 49 -57.70 -0.17 -16.24
N GLY A 50 -56.84 -1.20 -16.23
CA GLY A 50 -56.39 -1.79 -17.49
C GLY A 50 -55.07 -2.56 -17.48
N ALA A 51 -55.20 -3.88 -17.41
CA ALA A 51 -54.26 -4.96 -17.70
C ALA A 51 -53.24 -4.79 -18.86
N GLU A 52 -52.08 -5.44 -18.66
CA GLU A 52 -51.26 -6.23 -19.62
C GLU A 52 -50.48 -5.53 -20.75
N GLY A 53 -49.21 -5.98 -20.90
CA GLY A 53 -48.53 -5.99 -22.20
C GLY A 53 -47.41 -4.97 -22.36
N GLY A 54 -46.17 -5.45 -22.31
CA GLY A 54 -44.97 -4.61 -22.35
C GLY A 54 -44.71 -3.86 -23.65
N THR A 55 -43.84 -2.86 -23.55
CA THR A 55 -43.06 -2.33 -24.67
C THR A 55 -41.81 -1.67 -24.11
N MET A 56 -40.66 -2.01 -24.68
CA MET A 56 -39.39 -1.32 -24.45
C MET A 56 -39.47 0.10 -24.99
N GLY A 57 -38.94 1.05 -24.23
CA GLY A 57 -38.75 2.44 -24.62
C GLY A 57 -37.73 3.10 -23.70
N ASP A 58 -36.58 3.42 -24.28
CA ASP A 58 -35.55 4.35 -23.82
C ASP A 58 -36.06 5.45 -22.87
N SER A 59 -35.37 5.62 -21.75
CA SER A 59 -35.13 6.95 -21.20
C SER A 59 -33.85 6.91 -20.37
N ASP A 60 -32.90 7.70 -20.84
CA ASP A 60 -31.67 8.10 -20.16
C ASP A 60 -31.93 8.42 -18.68
N SER A 61 -31.25 7.69 -17.80
CA SER A 61 -30.92 8.17 -16.46
C SER A 61 -29.43 8.00 -16.32
N ASP A 62 -28.76 9.11 -16.54
CA ASP A 62 -27.42 9.46 -16.07
C ASP A 62 -27.22 8.97 -14.63
N GLY A 63 -26.76 7.73 -14.51
CA GLY A 63 -26.14 7.22 -13.31
C GLY A 63 -24.66 7.47 -13.46
N THR A 64 -24.22 8.71 -13.22
CA THR A 64 -22.84 8.96 -12.83
C THR A 64 -22.54 7.98 -11.71
N ILE A 65 -21.72 6.99 -12.03
CA ILE A 65 -20.98 6.24 -11.03
C ILE A 65 -20.04 7.29 -10.46
N ASP A 66 -20.47 7.96 -9.39
CA ASP A 66 -19.54 8.59 -8.47
C ASP A 66 -18.63 7.45 -8.03
N ALA A 67 -17.41 7.44 -8.58
CA ALA A 67 -16.33 6.75 -7.93
C ALA A 67 -16.11 7.57 -6.66
N ASP A 68 -16.64 7.07 -5.55
CA ASP A 68 -16.26 7.55 -4.24
C ASP A 68 -14.71 7.49 -4.21
N ASP A 69 -14.09 8.67 -4.23
CA ASP A 69 -12.65 8.91 -4.13
C ASP A 69 -12.20 8.69 -2.67
N ASP A 70 -12.80 7.71 -2.01
CA ASP A 70 -12.41 7.26 -0.69
C ASP A 70 -11.18 6.36 -0.90
N GLU A 71 -10.00 6.99 -0.92
CA GLU A 71 -8.73 6.31 -0.70
C GLU A 71 -8.91 5.38 0.51
N GLU A 72 -8.96 4.07 0.29
CA GLU A 72 -9.12 3.09 1.36
C GLU A 72 -7.87 3.17 2.25
N GLU A 73 -7.94 3.96 3.33
CA GLU A 73 -6.89 4.02 4.33
C GLU A 73 -6.70 2.60 4.92
N PHE A 74 -5.59 1.96 4.56
CA PHE A 74 -5.28 0.61 5.01
C PHE A 74 -5.15 0.58 6.55
N GLU A 75 -6.09 -0.06 7.25
CA GLU A 75 -5.99 -0.26 8.72
C GLU A 75 -4.74 -1.06 9.11
N TYR A 76 -4.24 -1.90 8.19
CA TYR A 76 -3.05 -2.73 8.36
C TYR A 76 -2.23 -2.76 7.07
N ASP A 77 -0.91 -2.79 7.21
CA ASP A 77 -0.01 -3.02 6.09
C ASP A 77 -0.32 -4.38 5.42
N PRO A 78 -0.69 -4.41 4.12
CA PRO A 78 -1.05 -5.65 3.43
C PRO A 78 0.16 -6.50 3.02
N HIS A 79 1.37 -5.95 2.97
CA HIS A 79 2.57 -6.50 2.29
C HIS A 79 3.24 -7.70 2.98
N SER A 80 2.48 -8.45 3.76
CA SER A 80 2.91 -9.65 4.48
C SER A 80 3.53 -10.73 3.59
N TRP A 81 3.25 -10.75 2.28
CA TRP A 81 3.89 -11.69 1.35
C TRP A 81 5.38 -11.42 1.15
N LEU A 82 5.89 -10.22 1.48
CA LEU A 82 7.33 -9.93 1.41
C LEU A 82 8.14 -10.58 2.54
N ASP A 83 7.47 -11.13 3.55
CA ASP A 83 8.07 -11.96 4.58
C ASP A 83 7.90 -13.45 4.26
N PRO A 84 9.00 -14.20 4.01
CA PRO A 84 8.93 -15.62 3.67
C PRO A 84 8.19 -16.49 4.70
N ILE A 85 8.23 -16.13 5.98
CA ILE A 85 7.58 -16.91 7.05
C ILE A 85 6.09 -16.59 7.13
N ALA A 86 5.70 -15.32 6.95
CA ALA A 86 4.31 -14.93 6.82
C ALA A 86 3.68 -15.56 5.57
N PHE A 87 4.37 -15.51 4.42
CA PHE A 87 3.87 -16.14 3.19
C PHE A 87 3.82 -17.67 3.28
N LYS A 88 4.72 -18.29 4.05
CA LYS A 88 4.65 -19.73 4.36
C LYS A 88 3.37 -20.08 5.13
N ALA A 89 2.95 -19.24 6.07
CA ALA A 89 1.68 -19.42 6.78
C ALA A 89 0.48 -19.27 5.82
N GLN A 90 0.53 -18.31 4.89
CA GLN A 90 -0.50 -18.15 3.85
C GLN A 90 -0.57 -19.37 2.92
N ALA A 91 0.58 -19.90 2.47
CA ALA A 91 0.64 -21.11 1.65
C ALA A 91 0.01 -22.33 2.35
N GLN A 92 0.19 -22.44 3.67
CA GLN A 92 -0.45 -23.49 4.46
C GLN A 92 -1.98 -23.33 4.53
N LEU A 93 -2.49 -22.09 4.61
CA LEU A 93 -3.93 -21.82 4.55
C LEU A 93 -4.51 -22.21 3.18
N VAL A 94 -3.82 -21.83 2.10
CA VAL A 94 -4.21 -22.18 0.73
C VAL A 94 -4.23 -23.71 0.54
N LEU A 95 -3.20 -24.41 1.03
CA LEU A 95 -3.15 -25.87 0.99
C LEU A 95 -4.37 -26.50 1.68
N ASN A 96 -4.70 -26.04 2.89
CA ASN A 96 -5.82 -26.57 3.66
C ASN A 96 -7.14 -26.38 2.89
N ALA A 97 -7.37 -25.19 2.32
CA ALA A 97 -8.55 -24.90 1.52
C ALA A 97 -8.61 -25.77 0.24
N LEU A 98 -7.48 -25.95 -0.45
CA LEU A 98 -7.42 -26.81 -1.65
C LEU A 98 -7.73 -28.27 -1.32
N ILE A 99 -7.22 -28.80 -0.19
CA ILE A 99 -7.51 -30.18 0.24
C ILE A 99 -8.99 -30.34 0.60
N GLU A 100 -9.59 -29.34 1.27
CA GLU A 100 -11.00 -29.37 1.64
C GLU A 100 -11.92 -29.40 0.41
N VAL A 101 -11.66 -28.55 -0.58
CA VAL A 101 -12.48 -28.45 -1.79
C VAL A 101 -12.19 -29.60 -2.78
N PHE A 102 -10.94 -30.04 -2.86
CA PHE A 102 -10.47 -31.02 -3.86
C PHE A 102 -9.72 -32.19 -3.20
N PRO A 103 -10.40 -33.05 -2.43
CA PRO A 103 -9.75 -34.11 -1.65
C PRO A 103 -8.97 -35.12 -2.51
N ASN A 104 -9.40 -35.36 -3.75
CA ASN A 104 -8.69 -36.25 -4.68
C ASN A 104 -7.29 -35.73 -5.08
N GLY A 105 -7.04 -34.42 -4.98
CA GLY A 105 -5.75 -33.79 -5.27
C GLY A 105 -4.83 -33.65 -4.05
N SER A 106 -5.26 -34.12 -2.86
CA SER A 106 -4.60 -33.81 -1.59
C SER A 106 -3.10 -34.17 -1.55
N GLU A 107 -2.72 -35.34 -2.08
CA GLU A 107 -1.32 -35.76 -2.11
C GLU A 107 -0.47 -34.82 -2.98
N THR A 108 -0.97 -34.45 -4.16
CA THR A 108 -0.27 -33.53 -5.07
C THR A 108 -0.14 -32.13 -4.48
N PHE A 109 -1.22 -31.57 -3.93
CA PHE A 109 -1.16 -30.24 -3.31
C PHE A 109 -0.21 -30.21 -2.13
N THR A 110 -0.26 -31.24 -1.28
CA THR A 110 0.62 -31.35 -0.11
C THR A 110 2.08 -31.43 -0.53
N ALA A 111 2.41 -32.25 -1.53
CA ALA A 111 3.77 -32.36 -2.03
C ALA A 111 4.29 -31.02 -2.59
N ASN A 112 3.48 -30.34 -3.40
CA ASN A 112 3.84 -29.05 -4.01
C ASN A 112 4.00 -27.94 -2.96
N ALA A 113 3.05 -27.83 -2.03
CA ALA A 113 3.09 -26.83 -0.96
C ALA A 113 4.29 -27.06 -0.03
N ASN A 114 4.59 -28.31 0.33
CA ASN A 114 5.77 -28.61 1.15
C ASN A 114 7.07 -28.24 0.44
N ALA A 115 7.18 -28.50 -0.87
CA ALA A 115 8.34 -28.08 -1.65
C ALA A 115 8.47 -26.55 -1.67
N PHE A 116 7.38 -25.83 -1.94
CA PHE A 116 7.36 -24.37 -1.95
C PHE A 116 7.72 -23.76 -0.58
N MET A 117 7.11 -24.25 0.50
CA MET A 117 7.40 -23.80 1.86
C MET A 117 8.83 -24.08 2.30
N ALA A 118 9.46 -25.14 1.78
CA ALA A 118 10.87 -25.42 2.03
C ALA A 118 11.79 -24.41 1.31
N GLU A 119 11.42 -23.92 0.13
CA GLU A 119 12.17 -22.82 -0.52
C GLU A 119 12.01 -21.50 0.25
N LEU A 120 10.82 -21.21 0.78
CA LEU A 120 10.61 -20.05 1.68
C LEU A 120 11.49 -20.11 2.93
N ASP A 121 11.64 -21.30 3.54
CA ASP A 121 12.55 -21.49 4.67
C ASP A 121 14.01 -21.18 4.29
N LYS A 122 14.44 -21.54 3.06
CA LYS A 122 15.79 -21.21 2.59
C LYS A 122 15.98 -19.71 2.41
N VAL A 123 14.99 -19.02 1.82
CA VAL A 123 15.02 -17.55 1.69
C VAL A 123 15.11 -16.92 3.08
N HIS A 124 14.26 -17.34 4.01
CA HIS A 124 14.29 -16.88 5.40
C HIS A 124 15.67 -17.04 6.04
N LEU A 125 16.29 -18.22 5.91
CA LEU A 125 17.64 -18.46 6.43
C LEU A 125 18.69 -17.55 5.77
N GLY A 126 18.50 -17.19 4.50
CA GLY A 126 19.33 -16.20 3.82
C GLY A 126 19.22 -14.81 4.46
N TYR A 127 18.01 -14.35 4.76
CA TYR A 127 17.78 -13.09 5.49
C TYR A 127 18.35 -13.14 6.92
N VAL A 128 18.15 -14.23 7.67
CA VAL A 128 18.75 -14.40 9.01
C VAL A 128 20.28 -14.40 8.93
N GLY A 129 20.87 -15.06 7.94
CA GLY A 129 22.31 -15.08 7.73
C GLY A 129 22.88 -13.71 7.34
N ALA A 130 22.09 -12.85 6.72
CA ALA A 130 22.52 -11.49 6.35
C ALA A 130 22.31 -10.50 7.50
N PHE A 131 21.12 -10.49 8.11
CA PHE A 131 20.64 -9.43 8.99
C PHE A 131 20.40 -9.90 10.44
N GLY A 132 20.63 -11.17 10.76
CA GLY A 132 20.53 -11.67 12.13
C GLY A 132 21.63 -11.11 13.06
N PRO A 133 21.64 -11.50 14.35
CA PRO A 133 22.64 -11.06 15.33
C PRO A 133 24.08 -11.42 14.96
N GLU A 134 24.27 -12.52 14.23
CA GLU A 134 25.57 -12.99 13.70
C GLU A 134 25.67 -12.75 12.18
N GLY A 135 24.84 -11.85 11.65
CA GLY A 135 24.73 -11.59 10.23
C GLY A 135 25.94 -10.85 9.65
N THR A 136 25.99 -10.78 8.32
CA THR A 136 27.05 -10.10 7.57
C THR A 136 26.85 -8.59 7.40
N CYS A 137 25.69 -8.06 7.76
CA CYS A 137 25.30 -6.67 7.53
C CYS A 137 25.36 -5.86 8.83
N ASP A 138 26.30 -4.92 8.89
CA ASP A 138 26.42 -3.98 10.02
C ASP A 138 25.42 -2.82 9.91
N ASN A 139 25.22 -2.29 8.70
CA ASN A 139 24.18 -1.29 8.41
C ASN A 139 22.90 -2.00 7.97
N LYS A 140 21.77 -1.55 8.52
CA LYS A 140 20.44 -2.10 8.23
C LYS A 140 19.42 -1.01 7.92
N THR A 141 19.86 0.19 7.56
CA THR A 141 18.97 1.28 7.17
C THR A 141 19.11 1.55 5.68
N ALA A 142 17.98 1.53 4.96
CA ALA A 142 17.89 1.85 3.54
C ALA A 142 16.82 2.93 3.30
N ALA A 143 16.88 3.58 2.15
CA ALA A 143 15.74 4.35 1.64
C ALA A 143 14.93 3.48 0.66
N ALA A 144 13.65 3.75 0.51
CA ALA A 144 12.78 3.11 -0.48
C ALA A 144 11.76 4.11 -1.04
N ASN A 145 11.28 3.91 -2.28
CA ASN A 145 10.19 4.74 -2.80
C ASN A 145 8.86 4.41 -2.11
N HIS A 146 8.51 3.14 -1.96
CA HIS A 146 7.23 2.66 -1.44
C HIS A 146 7.40 1.98 -0.08
N ASN A 147 6.51 2.25 0.88
CA ASN A 147 6.47 1.59 2.18
C ASN A 147 5.84 0.18 2.14
N ALA A 148 6.49 -0.75 1.45
CA ALA A 148 6.02 -2.15 1.34
C ALA A 148 6.75 -3.14 2.29
N TYR A 149 7.78 -2.69 3.01
CA TYR A 149 8.79 -3.60 3.57
C TYR A 149 8.75 -3.74 5.10
N SER A 150 7.68 -3.28 5.76
CA SER A 150 7.59 -3.28 7.23
C SER A 150 7.73 -4.68 7.85
N TYR A 151 7.27 -5.73 7.17
CA TYR A 151 7.43 -7.11 7.62
C TYR A 151 8.89 -7.58 7.59
N ILE A 152 9.69 -7.06 6.65
CA ILE A 152 11.14 -7.29 6.63
C ILE A 152 11.79 -6.56 7.81
N THR A 153 11.35 -5.33 8.10
CA THR A 153 11.78 -4.55 9.27
C THR A 153 11.50 -5.30 10.56
N GLU A 154 10.26 -5.69 10.80
CA GLU A 154 9.85 -6.42 12.01
C GLU A 154 10.65 -7.71 12.19
N ARG A 155 10.83 -8.50 11.12
CA ARG A 155 11.44 -9.82 11.24
C ARG A 155 12.97 -9.78 11.31
N TYR A 156 13.59 -8.88 10.56
CA TYR A 156 15.05 -8.90 10.32
C TYR A 156 15.77 -7.63 10.78
N GLY A 157 15.04 -6.61 11.23
CA GLY A 157 15.60 -5.34 11.70
C GLY A 157 16.20 -4.50 10.59
N VAL A 158 15.69 -4.61 9.36
CA VAL A 158 16.06 -3.73 8.23
C VAL A 158 15.08 -2.57 8.17
N GLU A 159 15.53 -1.38 8.54
CA GLU A 159 14.74 -0.15 8.59
C GLU A 159 14.70 0.53 7.22
N PHE A 160 13.54 1.10 6.88
CA PHE A 160 13.33 1.81 5.62
C PHE A 160 12.84 3.24 5.87
N VAL A 161 13.53 4.21 5.26
CA VAL A 161 13.04 5.59 5.09
C VAL A 161 12.32 5.66 3.75
N THR A 162 11.03 5.97 3.74
CA THR A 162 10.18 5.85 2.54
C THR A 162 9.77 7.21 1.98
N VAL A 163 9.66 7.31 0.66
CA VAL A 163 9.19 8.52 -0.05
C VAL A 163 7.67 8.59 -0.06
N HIS A 164 7.02 7.44 -0.28
CA HIS A 164 5.58 7.26 -0.27
C HIS A 164 5.14 6.42 0.94
N GLY A 165 3.86 6.56 1.31
CA GLY A 165 3.19 5.76 2.33
C GLY A 165 2.94 4.31 1.88
N LEU A 166 1.96 3.65 2.52
CA LEU A 166 1.56 2.26 2.20
C LEU A 166 0.88 2.12 0.83
N ASP A 167 0.25 3.20 0.36
CA ASP A 167 -0.21 3.29 -1.01
C ASP A 167 0.81 4.12 -1.80
N PRO A 168 1.43 3.56 -2.86
CA PRO A 168 2.36 4.30 -3.69
C PRO A 168 1.66 5.18 -4.74
N GLU A 169 0.33 5.16 -4.84
CA GLU A 169 -0.40 6.04 -5.76
C GLU A 169 -0.31 7.52 -5.33
N GLY A 170 -0.08 8.39 -6.32
CA GLY A 170 0.14 9.84 -6.11
C GLY A 170 1.61 10.28 -6.24
N GLU A 171 1.82 11.52 -6.67
CA GLU A 171 3.18 12.11 -6.70
C GLU A 171 3.56 12.59 -5.29
N PRO A 172 4.81 12.36 -4.83
CA PRO A 172 5.24 12.82 -3.52
C PRO A 172 5.34 14.35 -3.52
N THR A 173 5.08 14.98 -2.38
CA THR A 173 5.21 16.44 -2.28
C THR A 173 6.69 16.84 -2.24
N ALA A 174 6.98 18.10 -2.57
CA ALA A 174 8.35 18.62 -2.43
C ALA A 174 8.88 18.54 -0.99
N ALA A 175 7.98 18.63 0.00
CA ALA A 175 8.34 18.50 1.41
C ALA A 175 8.77 17.08 1.76
N ASP A 176 8.05 16.07 1.25
CA ASP A 176 8.40 14.65 1.47
C ASP A 176 9.78 14.34 0.87
N VAL A 177 10.04 14.83 -0.34
CA VAL A 177 11.34 14.69 -1.00
C VAL A 177 12.46 15.34 -0.19
N ASP A 178 12.26 16.56 0.32
CA ASP A 178 13.25 17.28 1.13
C ASP A 178 13.53 16.55 2.47
N GLU A 179 12.51 15.97 3.09
CA GLU A 179 12.66 15.19 4.32
C GLU A 179 13.45 13.90 4.08
N VAL A 180 13.15 13.16 3.02
CA VAL A 180 13.89 11.95 2.64
C VAL A 180 15.35 12.29 2.33
N ILE A 181 15.62 13.38 1.59
CA ILE A 181 17.00 13.86 1.33
C ILE A 181 17.71 14.16 2.65
N SER A 182 17.02 14.81 3.59
CA SER A 182 17.60 15.14 4.90
C SER A 182 17.95 13.87 5.67
N LYS A 183 17.05 12.88 5.71
CA LYS A 183 17.29 11.59 6.39
C LYS A 183 18.41 10.78 5.76
N ILE A 184 18.47 10.71 4.43
CA ILE A 184 19.56 10.02 3.73
C ILE A 184 20.91 10.62 4.11
N ASN A 185 21.01 11.95 4.18
CA ASN A 185 22.25 12.63 4.55
C ASN A 185 22.59 12.51 6.04
N GLU A 186 21.60 12.62 6.93
CA GLU A 186 21.75 12.49 8.39
C GLU A 186 22.23 11.09 8.78
N ASP A 187 21.57 10.06 8.26
CA ASP A 187 21.79 8.66 8.63
C ASP A 187 22.83 7.97 7.74
N GLN A 188 23.41 8.71 6.77
CA GLN A 188 24.40 8.23 5.82
C GLN A 188 23.93 7.00 5.04
N ILE A 189 22.67 7.01 4.62
CA ILE A 189 22.04 5.92 3.87
C ILE A 189 22.72 5.80 2.50
N SER A 190 23.18 4.60 2.16
CA SER A 190 23.95 4.34 0.94
C SER A 190 23.11 3.90 -0.25
N VAL A 191 21.88 3.45 -0.02
CA VAL A 191 21.01 2.88 -1.04
C VAL A 191 19.57 3.38 -0.93
N LEU A 192 18.99 3.70 -2.08
CA LEU A 192 17.57 3.93 -2.27
C LEU A 192 17.01 2.82 -3.17
N PHE A 193 16.01 2.10 -2.68
CA PHE A 193 15.31 1.08 -3.42
C PHE A 193 14.10 1.65 -4.15
N ILE A 194 13.92 1.26 -5.40
CA ILE A 194 12.70 1.53 -6.16
C ILE A 194 12.03 0.22 -6.56
N GLU A 195 10.72 0.28 -6.80
CA GLU A 195 9.96 -0.86 -7.30
C GLU A 195 10.29 -1.19 -8.76
N GLU A 196 9.95 -2.42 -9.18
CA GLU A 196 10.34 -2.95 -10.48
C GLU A 196 9.71 -2.23 -11.69
N TYR A 197 8.60 -1.49 -11.50
CA TYR A 197 7.96 -0.69 -12.56
C TYR A 197 8.23 0.81 -12.43
N THR A 198 8.93 1.22 -11.38
CA THR A 198 9.26 2.62 -11.15
C THR A 198 10.46 2.97 -12.00
N GLN A 199 10.33 4.02 -12.82
CA GLN A 199 11.44 4.51 -13.62
C GLN A 199 12.48 5.14 -12.69
N ALA A 200 13.75 4.76 -12.81
CA ALA A 200 14.82 5.30 -11.97
C ALA A 200 14.90 6.83 -11.99
N SER A 201 14.45 7.48 -13.07
CA SER A 201 14.41 8.94 -13.17
C SER A 201 13.42 9.61 -12.20
N SER A 202 12.47 8.87 -11.61
CA SER A 202 11.54 9.42 -10.63
C SER A 202 12.23 9.88 -9.34
N VAL A 203 13.43 9.37 -9.07
CA VAL A 203 14.22 9.68 -7.86
C VAL A 203 15.50 10.46 -8.17
N ASP A 204 15.66 10.99 -9.39
CA ASP A 204 16.86 11.71 -9.81
C ASP A 204 17.16 12.92 -8.90
N VAL A 205 16.13 13.64 -8.45
CA VAL A 205 16.30 14.78 -7.52
C VAL A 205 16.95 14.34 -6.21
N ILE A 206 16.53 13.18 -5.66
CA ILE A 206 17.10 12.62 -4.43
C ILE A 206 18.53 12.17 -4.68
N VAL A 207 18.79 11.49 -5.81
CA VAL A 207 20.11 11.00 -6.20
C VAL A 207 21.10 12.15 -6.39
N ASP A 208 20.71 13.20 -7.10
CA ASP A 208 21.56 14.37 -7.36
C ASP A 208 21.91 15.12 -6.06
N ALA A 209 21.00 15.15 -5.08
CA ALA A 209 21.20 15.82 -3.81
C ALA A 209 22.04 15.00 -2.80
N THR A 210 21.97 13.67 -2.86
CA THR A 210 22.54 12.78 -1.82
C THR A 210 23.69 11.90 -2.31
N GLY A 211 23.74 11.61 -3.61
CA GLY A 211 24.67 10.63 -4.20
C GLY A 211 24.32 9.17 -3.87
N VAL A 212 23.12 8.89 -3.37
CA VAL A 212 22.67 7.54 -3.01
C VAL A 212 22.65 6.60 -4.22
N GLN A 213 22.98 5.32 -4.02
CA GLN A 213 22.85 4.31 -5.08
C GLN A 213 21.38 3.91 -5.26
N VAL A 214 20.91 3.84 -6.50
CA VAL A 214 19.58 3.27 -6.80
C VAL A 214 19.69 1.77 -7.07
N LYS A 215 18.81 0.98 -6.45
CA LYS A 215 18.61 -0.46 -6.71
C LYS A 215 17.12 -0.79 -6.76
N TYR A 216 16.80 -1.99 -7.25
CA TYR A 216 15.42 -2.48 -7.23
C TYR A 216 15.13 -3.31 -5.97
N LEU A 217 13.94 -3.13 -5.40
CA LEU A 217 13.36 -4.04 -4.41
C LEU A 217 11.93 -4.38 -4.86
N TYR A 218 11.73 -5.63 -5.23
CA TYR A 218 10.54 -6.15 -5.87
C TYR A 218 9.40 -6.26 -4.85
N THR A 219 8.27 -5.59 -5.10
CA THR A 219 7.03 -5.71 -4.28
C THR A 219 6.17 -6.90 -4.69
N MET A 220 6.32 -7.39 -5.93
CA MET A 220 5.60 -8.56 -6.46
C MET A 220 4.08 -8.37 -6.53
N GLU A 221 3.61 -7.13 -6.57
CA GLU A 221 2.20 -6.78 -6.74
C GLU A 221 1.72 -6.96 -8.18
N LYS A 222 2.64 -6.94 -9.15
CA LYS A 222 2.35 -7.20 -10.57
C LYS A 222 3.20 -8.38 -11.05
N SER A 223 2.78 -8.93 -12.19
CA SER A 223 3.48 -10.06 -12.81
C SER A 223 4.89 -9.65 -13.24
N PRO A 224 5.93 -10.45 -12.93
CA PRO A 224 7.32 -10.08 -13.20
C PRO A 224 7.57 -9.63 -14.64
N SER A 225 8.41 -8.59 -14.78
CA SER A 225 8.82 -8.07 -16.08
C SER A 225 9.71 -9.03 -16.88
N ASP A 226 10.51 -9.85 -16.19
CA ASP A 226 11.29 -10.94 -16.80
C ASP A 226 10.45 -12.23 -16.77
N ALA A 227 10.21 -12.82 -17.94
CA ALA A 227 9.43 -14.06 -18.05
C ALA A 227 10.09 -15.29 -17.41
N ASN A 228 11.36 -15.19 -17.01
CA ASN A 228 12.06 -16.25 -16.27
C ASN A 228 11.96 -16.08 -14.75
N ASP A 229 11.41 -14.96 -14.28
CA ASP A 229 11.22 -14.74 -12.86
C ASP A 229 9.92 -15.34 -12.35
N ASP A 230 10.00 -15.83 -11.12
CA ASP A 230 8.86 -16.18 -10.30
C ASP A 230 8.99 -15.49 -8.94
N TYR A 231 8.01 -15.72 -8.08
CA TYR A 231 7.99 -15.16 -6.73
C TYR A 231 9.26 -15.50 -5.92
N LEU A 232 9.78 -16.74 -6.01
CA LEU A 232 10.96 -17.15 -5.26
C LEU A 232 12.22 -16.52 -5.83
N SER A 233 12.36 -16.42 -7.16
CA SER A 233 13.50 -15.75 -7.78
C SER A 233 13.54 -14.27 -7.41
N MET A 234 12.40 -13.58 -7.40
CA MET A 234 12.29 -12.18 -6.99
C MET A 234 12.61 -11.97 -5.50
N LEU A 235 12.15 -12.85 -4.61
CA LEU A 235 12.54 -12.80 -3.19
C LEU A 235 14.05 -12.97 -2.98
N ASN A 236 14.69 -13.87 -3.75
CA ASN A 236 16.14 -14.04 -3.68
C ASN A 236 16.86 -12.80 -4.25
N LYS A 237 16.37 -12.22 -5.34
CA LYS A 237 16.88 -10.95 -5.87
C LYS A 237 16.75 -9.81 -4.85
N ASN A 238 15.64 -9.75 -4.10
CA ASN A 238 15.47 -8.80 -2.99
C ASN A 238 16.58 -8.97 -1.94
N LEU A 239 16.82 -10.20 -1.48
CA LEU A 239 17.88 -10.48 -0.53
C LEU A 239 19.25 -10.05 -1.06
N ASP A 240 19.58 -10.39 -2.30
CA ASP A 240 20.86 -10.03 -2.92
C ASP A 240 21.01 -8.52 -3.09
N ASN A 241 19.94 -7.83 -3.49
CA ASN A 241 19.94 -6.37 -3.66
C ASN A 241 20.06 -5.65 -2.32
N LEU A 242 19.38 -6.12 -1.27
CA LEU A 242 19.52 -5.61 0.10
C LEU A 242 20.96 -5.78 0.58
N LYS A 243 21.51 -6.99 0.46
CA LYS A 243 22.91 -7.26 0.87
C LYS A 243 23.90 -6.37 0.13
N SER A 244 23.72 -6.22 -1.18
CA SER A 244 24.60 -5.38 -2.00
C SER A 244 24.43 -3.89 -1.70
N GLY A 245 23.20 -3.41 -1.49
CA GLY A 245 22.91 -1.99 -1.25
C GLY A 245 23.35 -1.52 0.14
N LEU A 246 23.22 -2.39 1.13
CA LEU A 246 23.66 -2.16 2.52
C LEU A 246 25.14 -2.46 2.74
N GLY A 247 25.87 -2.87 1.69
CA GLY A 247 27.32 -3.09 1.74
C GLY A 247 27.75 -4.23 2.68
N CYS A 248 26.93 -5.27 2.81
CA CYS A 248 27.22 -6.39 3.70
C CYS A 248 28.51 -7.13 3.32
N ALA A 249 29.22 -7.65 4.33
CA ALA A 249 30.43 -8.42 4.11
C ALA A 249 30.16 -9.69 3.29
N VAL A 250 31.10 -10.04 2.41
CA VAL A 250 31.04 -11.23 1.53
C VAL A 250 31.72 -12.43 2.20
#